data_AF-A0A3P8ZSA8-F1
#
_entry.id   AF-A0A3P8ZSA8-F1
#
_cell.length_a   1.000
_cell.length_b   1.000
_cell.length_c   1.000
_cell.angle_alpha   90.00
_cell.angle_beta   90.00
_cell.angle_gamma   90.00
#
_symmetry.space_group_name_H-M   'P 1'
#
loop_
_entity.id
_entity.type
_entity.pdbx_description
1 polymer ?
#
loop_
_entity_poly.entity_id
_entity_poly.type
_entity_poly.pdbx_seq_one_letter_code
_entity_poly.pdbx_strand_id
1 'polypeptide(L)'
;MGEKESEAADREENRMVPLHAPFYRLPEEIQQMDRSETVCQYCGVSYLILHEFQLLQERLAQVERDLQNQRGSAQREKVQRELLERGRQEWEMALRKELQRVAQEKQRALKEELKTTTEERERFLREELERSATEKVKNQRQELERRSEERERDLREQLEKRCEESCRLLKEGYEKRSEEGVRILNNELQQANARLAEQREHLRHLEESLKSVGLKQDLTEGLLKKEQEGSQQLSAEGGAE
;
A
#
# COMPACT_ATOMS: atom_id res chain seq x y z
N MET A 1 44.81 32.18 -101.28
CA MET A 1 43.98 33.22 -100.62
C MET A 1 42.88 33.65 -101.59
N GLY A 2 41.91 32.77 -101.90
CA GLY A 2 41.06 32.97 -103.07
C GLY A 2 39.77 32.15 -103.07
N GLU A 3 39.03 32.13 -101.95
CA GLU A 3 37.74 31.42 -101.87
C GLU A 3 36.66 32.23 -101.14
N LYS A 4 36.90 33.52 -100.82
CA LYS A 4 35.92 34.37 -100.12
C LYS A 4 35.22 35.42 -100.99
N GLU A 5 35.52 35.45 -102.29
CA GLU A 5 34.84 36.31 -103.26
C GLU A 5 33.70 35.60 -104.01
N SER A 6 33.49 34.29 -103.80
CA SER A 6 32.40 33.52 -104.45
C SER A 6 31.13 33.39 -103.59
N GLU A 7 31.19 33.49 -102.26
CA GLU A 7 30.02 33.32 -101.38
C GLU A 7 29.13 34.58 -101.28
N ALA A 8 29.58 35.71 -101.81
CA ALA A 8 28.80 36.95 -101.88
C ALA A 8 27.92 37.03 -103.15
N ALA A 9 28.21 36.22 -104.18
CA ALA A 9 27.46 36.22 -105.44
C ALA A 9 26.25 35.27 -105.41
N ASP A 10 26.24 34.25 -104.55
CA ASP A 10 25.14 33.29 -104.43
C ASP A 10 24.05 33.70 -103.42
N ARG A 11 24.18 34.87 -102.77
CA ARG A 11 23.17 35.42 -101.84
C ARG A 11 22.13 36.32 -102.49
N GLU A 12 22.30 36.67 -103.76
CA GLU A 12 21.44 37.66 -104.45
C GLU A 12 20.53 37.05 -105.52
N GLU A 13 20.36 35.72 -105.52
CA GLU A 13 19.46 35.02 -106.45
C GLU A 13 18.41 34.16 -105.74
N ASN A 14 17.97 34.58 -104.55
CA ASN A 14 16.71 34.11 -103.99
C ASN A 14 15.90 35.28 -103.42
N ARG A 15 15.85 36.39 -104.18
CA ARG A 15 14.76 37.37 -104.02
C ARG A 15 13.48 36.65 -104.40
N MET A 16 12.78 36.19 -103.36
CA MET A 16 11.38 35.78 -103.43
C MET A 16 10.63 36.92 -104.12
N VAL A 17 10.34 36.77 -105.41
CA VAL A 17 9.47 37.69 -106.14
C VAL A 17 8.20 37.77 -105.30
N PRO A 18 7.73 38.97 -104.91
CA PRO A 18 6.45 39.09 -104.24
C PRO A 18 5.42 38.50 -105.20
N LEU A 19 4.92 37.30 -104.88
CA LEU A 19 3.77 36.74 -105.56
C LEU A 19 2.66 37.78 -105.35
N HIS A 20 2.38 38.53 -106.41
CA HIS A 20 1.32 39.52 -106.42
C HIS A 20 0.02 38.76 -106.16
N ALA A 21 -0.45 38.81 -104.93
CA ALA A 21 -1.77 38.29 -104.60
C ALA A 21 -2.76 39.09 -105.47
N PRO A 22 -3.52 38.46 -106.36
CA PRO A 22 -4.52 39.17 -107.16
C PRO A 22 -5.48 39.84 -106.18
N PHE A 23 -5.59 41.17 -106.27
CA PHE A 23 -6.36 42.02 -105.35
C PHE A 23 -7.88 41.78 -105.40
N TYR A 24 -8.35 40.87 -106.27
CA TYR A 24 -9.76 40.58 -106.50
C TYR A 24 -10.02 39.07 -106.31
N ARG A 25 -11.02 38.74 -105.49
CA ARG A 25 -11.54 37.36 -105.42
C ARG A 25 -12.10 36.96 -106.78
N LEU A 26 -11.98 35.68 -107.13
CA LEU A 26 -12.66 35.15 -108.31
C LEU A 26 -14.17 35.41 -108.23
N PRO A 27 -14.86 35.70 -109.34
CA PRO A 27 -16.32 35.78 -109.39
C PRO A 27 -16.99 34.49 -108.92
N GLU A 28 -18.19 34.61 -108.33
CA GLU A 28 -18.94 33.51 -107.72
C GLU A 28 -19.27 32.39 -108.72
N GLU A 29 -19.47 32.76 -110.00
CA GLU A 29 -19.76 31.84 -111.08
C GLU A 29 -18.60 30.87 -111.35
N ILE A 30 -17.35 31.36 -111.29
CA ILE A 30 -16.16 30.55 -111.54
C ILE A 30 -15.76 29.73 -110.30
N GLN A 31 -16.02 30.26 -109.10
CA GLN A 31 -15.78 29.53 -107.85
C GLN A 31 -16.72 28.31 -107.71
N GLN A 32 -17.92 28.38 -108.29
CA GLN A 32 -18.92 27.32 -108.22
C GLN A 32 -18.84 26.32 -109.39
N MET A 33 -17.89 26.50 -110.33
CA MET A 33 -17.69 25.55 -111.42
C MET A 33 -17.21 24.20 -110.91
N ASP A 34 -17.73 23.13 -111.52
CA ASP A 34 -17.28 21.78 -111.23
C ASP A 34 -15.81 21.58 -111.65
N ARG A 35 -15.06 20.80 -110.87
CA ARG A 35 -13.61 20.58 -111.10
C ARG A 35 -13.32 19.95 -112.46
N SER A 36 -14.29 19.24 -113.05
CA SER A 36 -14.19 18.69 -114.41
C SER A 36 -14.17 19.76 -115.50
N GLU A 37 -14.70 20.95 -115.21
CA GLU A 37 -14.77 22.07 -116.16
C GLU A 37 -13.58 23.03 -116.02
N THR A 38 -12.96 23.08 -114.84
CA THR A 38 -11.79 23.94 -114.58
C THR A 38 -10.47 23.32 -115.02
N VAL A 39 -10.49 22.08 -115.52
CA VAL A 39 -9.30 21.31 -115.90
C VAL A 39 -9.17 21.22 -117.43
N CYS A 40 -7.96 21.46 -117.93
CA CYS A 40 -7.67 21.28 -119.35
C CYS A 40 -7.79 19.81 -119.77
N GLN A 41 -8.61 19.51 -120.78
CA GLN A 41 -8.82 18.15 -121.28
C GLN A 41 -7.59 17.52 -121.97
N TYR A 42 -6.60 18.34 -122.38
CA TYR A 42 -5.40 17.85 -123.06
C TYR A 42 -4.22 17.59 -122.10
N CYS A 43 -3.98 18.47 -121.12
CA CYS A 43 -2.85 18.34 -120.18
C CYS A 43 -3.25 18.07 -118.73
N GLY A 44 -4.54 18.13 -118.37
CA GLY A 44 -5.03 17.84 -117.02
C GLY A 44 -4.73 18.92 -115.96
N VAL A 45 -4.18 20.07 -116.36
CA VAL A 45 -3.87 21.17 -115.44
C VAL A 45 -5.12 22.04 -115.23
N SER A 46 -5.40 22.39 -113.97
CA SER A 46 -6.48 23.31 -113.62
C SER A 46 -6.13 24.73 -114.10
N TYR A 47 -7.07 25.40 -114.77
CA TYR A 47 -7.00 26.82 -115.10
C TYR A 47 -6.99 27.71 -113.84
N LEU A 48 -7.35 27.15 -112.67
CA LEU A 48 -7.38 27.82 -111.37
C LEU A 48 -6.21 27.42 -110.45
N ILE A 49 -5.14 26.85 -111.00
CA ILE A 49 -4.02 26.30 -110.21
C ILE A 49 -3.43 27.29 -109.19
N LEU A 50 -3.38 28.59 -109.53
CA LEU A 50 -2.89 29.63 -108.62
C LEU A 50 -3.83 29.86 -107.43
N HIS A 51 -5.15 29.84 -107.66
CA HIS A 51 -6.15 29.98 -106.60
C HIS A 51 -6.17 28.76 -105.68
N GLU A 52 -6.07 27.56 -106.26
CA GLU A 52 -5.98 26.30 -105.51
C GLU A 52 -4.71 26.27 -104.64
N PHE A 53 -3.59 26.75 -105.16
CA PHE A 53 -2.34 26.85 -104.40
C PHE A 53 -2.46 27.83 -103.23
N GLN A 54 -3.10 28.99 -103.43
CA GLN A 54 -3.36 29.95 -102.35
C GLN A 54 -4.26 29.35 -101.26
N LEU A 55 -5.35 28.67 -101.64
CA LEU A 55 -6.23 28.01 -100.68
C LEU A 55 -5.51 26.90 -99.89
N LEU A 56 -4.65 26.14 -100.57
CA LEU A 56 -3.83 25.12 -99.91
C LEU A 56 -2.80 25.73 -98.96
N GLN A 57 -2.18 26.87 -99.32
CA GLN A 57 -1.27 27.61 -98.43
C GLN A 57 -1.98 28.14 -97.18
N GLU A 58 -3.17 28.72 -97.34
CA GLU A 58 -3.99 29.19 -96.21
C GLU A 58 -4.38 28.02 -95.29
N ARG A 59 -4.79 26.89 -95.88
CA ARG A 59 -5.12 25.68 -95.12
C ARG A 59 -3.90 25.10 -94.41
N LEU A 60 -2.73 25.10 -95.05
CA LEU A 60 -1.47 24.66 -94.45
C LEU A 60 -1.11 25.55 -93.26
N ALA A 61 -1.16 26.88 -93.44
CA ALA A 61 -0.89 27.85 -92.38
C ALA A 61 -1.88 27.70 -91.21
N GLN A 62 -3.15 27.38 -91.49
CA GLN A 62 -4.13 27.08 -90.44
C GLN A 62 -3.76 25.82 -89.65
N VAL A 63 -3.46 24.72 -90.34
CA VAL A 63 -3.07 23.45 -89.70
C VAL A 63 -1.78 23.60 -88.90
N GLU A 64 -0.81 24.37 -89.39
CA GLU A 64 0.44 24.66 -88.67
C GLU A 64 0.17 25.43 -87.37
N ARG A 65 -0.70 26.45 -87.40
CA ARG A 65 -1.13 27.17 -86.20
C ARG A 65 -1.84 26.25 -85.22
N ASP A 66 -2.73 25.39 -85.70
CA ASP A 66 -3.46 24.44 -84.85
C ASP A 66 -2.51 23.42 -84.20
N LEU A 67 -1.52 22.90 -84.92
CA LEU A 67 -0.48 22.03 -84.38
C LEU A 67 0.37 22.72 -83.32
N GLN A 68 0.76 23.98 -83.54
CA GLN A 68 1.50 24.76 -82.54
C GLN A 68 0.66 24.99 -81.27
N ASN A 69 -0.62 25.32 -81.42
CA ASN A 69 -1.55 25.50 -80.31
C ASN A 69 -1.77 24.20 -79.52
N GLN A 70 -1.90 23.06 -80.21
CA GLN A 70 -2.04 21.75 -79.59
C GLN A 70 -0.77 21.36 -78.83
N ARG A 71 0.42 21.54 -79.43
CA ARG A 71 1.70 21.29 -78.75
C ARG A 71 1.86 22.15 -77.49
N GLY A 72 1.56 23.44 -77.59
CA GLY A 72 1.61 24.36 -76.45
C GLY A 72 0.62 23.95 -75.35
N SER A 73 -0.57 23.50 -75.73
CA SER A 73 -1.59 23.03 -74.78
C SER A 73 -1.17 21.73 -74.09
N ALA A 74 -0.66 20.75 -74.84
CA ALA A 74 -0.16 19.50 -74.30
C ALA A 74 1.01 19.73 -73.32
N GLN A 75 1.89 20.69 -73.60
CA GLN A 75 3.01 21.01 -72.72
C GLN A 75 2.53 21.67 -71.41
N ARG A 76 1.55 22.59 -71.48
CA ARG A 76 0.93 23.16 -70.27
C ARG A 76 0.22 22.11 -69.44
N GLU A 77 -0.54 21.22 -70.08
CA GLU A 77 -1.22 20.12 -69.41
C GLU A 77 -0.22 19.19 -68.72
N LYS A 78 0.87 18.84 -69.38
CA LYS A 78 1.93 18.02 -68.79
C LYS A 78 2.51 18.66 -67.53
N VAL A 79 2.87 19.94 -67.58
CA VAL A 79 3.37 20.68 -66.40
C VAL A 79 2.33 20.70 -65.28
N GLN A 80 1.06 20.91 -65.61
CA GLN A 80 -0.02 20.92 -64.63
C GLN A 80 -0.21 19.54 -63.98
N ARG A 81 -0.12 18.45 -64.75
CA ARG A 81 -0.17 17.08 -64.23
C ARG A 81 1.00 16.80 -63.29
N GLU A 82 2.22 17.19 -63.65
CA GLU A 82 3.40 17.04 -62.80
C GLU A 82 3.27 17.82 -61.48
N LEU A 83 2.72 19.04 -61.51
CA LEU A 83 2.45 19.83 -60.31
C LEU A 83 1.40 19.16 -59.41
N LEU A 84 0.34 18.61 -59.98
CA LEU A 84 -0.69 17.90 -59.22
C LEU A 84 -0.15 16.60 -58.61
N GLU A 85 0.66 15.85 -59.34
CA GLU A 85 1.32 14.64 -58.82
C GLU A 85 2.26 14.96 -57.67
N ARG A 86 3.05 16.02 -57.82
CA ARG A 86 3.93 16.49 -56.74
C ARG A 86 3.13 16.94 -55.52
N GLY A 87 2.07 17.73 -55.72
CA GLY A 87 1.19 18.15 -54.63
C GLY A 87 0.54 16.96 -53.91
N ARG A 88 0.11 15.94 -54.67
CA ARG A 88 -0.41 14.68 -54.10
C ARG A 88 0.64 13.96 -53.26
N GLN A 89 1.87 13.83 -53.76
CA GLN A 89 2.96 13.16 -53.02
C GLN A 89 3.31 13.92 -51.73
N GLU A 90 3.41 15.24 -51.80
CA GLU A 90 3.67 16.10 -50.64
C GLU A 90 2.57 15.95 -49.59
N TRP A 91 1.30 15.95 -50.03
CA TRP A 91 0.16 15.75 -49.15
C TRP A 91 0.14 14.35 -48.52
N GLU A 92 0.41 13.30 -49.29
CA GLU A 92 0.51 11.92 -48.76
C GLU A 92 1.64 11.78 -47.74
N MET A 93 2.80 12.39 -47.99
CA MET A 93 3.90 12.40 -47.03
C MET A 93 3.55 13.15 -45.74
N ALA A 94 2.91 14.32 -45.86
CA ALA A 94 2.45 15.09 -44.71
C ALA A 94 1.41 14.30 -43.90
N LEU A 95 0.43 13.70 -44.58
CA LEU A 95 -0.58 12.88 -43.93
C LEU A 95 0.03 11.68 -43.21
N ARG A 96 0.97 10.96 -43.84
CA ARG A 96 1.66 9.82 -43.21
C ARG A 96 2.43 10.24 -41.95
N LYS A 97 3.15 11.37 -42.00
CA LYS A 97 3.87 11.91 -40.84
C LYS A 97 2.92 12.27 -39.71
N GLU A 98 1.80 12.92 -40.03
CA GLU A 98 0.81 13.30 -39.02
C GLU A 98 0.14 12.07 -38.40
N LEU A 99 -0.23 11.08 -39.23
CA LEU A 99 -0.80 9.82 -38.76
C LEU A 99 0.17 9.06 -37.85
N GLN A 100 1.47 9.05 -38.21
CA GLN A 100 2.52 8.47 -37.40
C GLN A 100 2.69 9.21 -36.07
N ARG A 101 2.66 10.55 -36.08
CA ARG A 101 2.74 11.39 -34.88
C ARG A 101 1.58 11.10 -33.93
N VAL A 102 0.35 11.14 -34.44
CA VAL A 102 -0.86 10.85 -33.67
C VAL A 102 -0.84 9.42 -33.12
N ALA A 103 -0.40 8.44 -33.91
CA ALA A 103 -0.26 7.06 -33.43
C ALA A 103 0.77 6.93 -32.31
N GLN A 104 1.92 7.62 -32.42
CA GLN A 104 2.95 7.63 -31.38
C GLN A 104 2.47 8.33 -30.10
N GLU A 105 1.79 9.46 -30.22
CA GLU A 105 1.21 10.19 -29.09
C GLU A 105 0.17 9.34 -28.36
N LYS A 106 -0.76 8.72 -29.10
CA LYS A 106 -1.73 7.78 -28.52
C LYS A 106 -1.04 6.59 -27.85
N GLN A 107 -0.01 6.03 -28.47
CA GLN A 107 0.74 4.92 -27.88
C GLN A 107 1.46 5.34 -26.59
N ARG A 108 2.02 6.55 -26.53
CA ARG A 108 2.66 7.09 -25.33
C ARG A 108 1.65 7.33 -24.21
N ALA A 109 0.53 7.99 -24.53
CA ALA A 109 -0.56 8.22 -23.58
C ALA A 109 -1.09 6.91 -22.99
N LEU A 110 -1.39 5.92 -23.84
CA LEU A 110 -1.84 4.59 -23.38
C LEU A 110 -0.80 3.88 -22.52
N LYS A 111 0.50 4.03 -22.83
CA LYS A 111 1.57 3.46 -22.02
C LYS A 111 1.66 4.14 -20.65
N GLU A 112 1.52 5.46 -20.60
CA GLU A 112 1.53 6.23 -19.36
C GLU A 112 0.32 5.88 -18.49
N GLU A 113 -0.89 5.85 -19.05
CA GLU A 113 -2.11 5.42 -18.37
C GLU A 113 -2.01 3.99 -17.85
N LEU A 114 -1.47 3.07 -18.66
CA LEU A 114 -1.25 1.71 -18.20
C LEU A 114 -0.27 1.68 -17.02
N LYS A 115 0.81 2.47 -17.08
CA LYS A 115 1.81 2.53 -16.03
C LYS A 115 1.22 3.08 -14.73
N THR A 116 0.52 4.20 -14.78
CA THR A 116 -0.12 4.81 -13.60
C THR A 116 -1.15 3.86 -12.98
N THR A 117 -2.02 3.26 -13.79
CA THR A 117 -3.02 2.31 -13.28
C THR A 117 -2.38 1.05 -12.69
N THR A 118 -1.27 0.56 -13.25
CA THR A 118 -0.53 -0.55 -12.64
C THR A 118 0.11 -0.16 -11.31
N GLU A 119 0.76 1.00 -11.24
CA GLU A 119 1.41 1.50 -10.03
C GLU A 119 0.39 1.76 -8.90
N GLU A 120 -0.78 2.29 -9.24
CA GLU A 120 -1.90 2.48 -8.32
C GLU A 120 -2.45 1.15 -7.80
N ARG A 121 -2.68 0.18 -8.68
CA ARG A 121 -3.13 -1.17 -8.29
C ARG A 121 -2.12 -1.87 -7.39
N GLU A 122 -0.84 -1.79 -7.71
CA GLU A 122 0.19 -2.38 -6.87
C GLU A 122 0.30 -1.69 -5.51
N ARG A 123 0.20 -0.35 -5.47
CA ARG A 123 0.18 0.41 -4.21
C ARG A 123 -0.99 -0.03 -3.34
N PHE A 124 -2.18 -0.15 -3.93
CA PHE A 124 -3.37 -0.61 -3.23
C PHE A 124 -3.16 -2.01 -2.62
N LEU A 125 -2.66 -2.96 -3.42
CA LEU A 125 -2.39 -4.32 -2.94
C LEU A 125 -1.33 -4.35 -1.83
N ARG A 126 -0.27 -3.53 -1.94
CA ARG A 126 0.75 -3.41 -0.89
C ARG A 126 0.15 -2.89 0.41
N GLU A 127 -0.65 -1.82 0.35
CA GLU A 127 -1.32 -1.27 1.53
C GLU A 127 -2.29 -2.27 2.17
N GLU A 128 -3.04 -3.03 1.37
CA GLU A 128 -3.98 -4.04 1.88
C GLU A 128 -3.25 -5.20 2.58
N LEU A 129 -2.13 -5.65 2.00
CA LEU A 129 -1.27 -6.67 2.62
C LEU A 129 -0.65 -6.17 3.92
N GLU A 130 -0.15 -4.94 3.96
CA GLU A 130 0.40 -4.32 5.17
C GLU A 130 -0.68 -4.16 6.26
N ARG A 131 -1.89 -3.73 5.92
CA ARG A 131 -3.02 -3.66 6.85
C ARG A 131 -3.34 -5.05 7.41
N SER A 132 -3.47 -6.06 6.56
CA SER A 132 -3.72 -7.44 7.00
C SER A 132 -2.60 -7.97 7.91
N ALA A 133 -1.34 -7.69 7.58
CA ALA A 133 -0.19 -8.12 8.37
C ALA A 133 -0.16 -7.42 9.74
N THR A 134 -0.37 -6.11 9.77
CA THR A 134 -0.39 -5.31 11.01
C THR A 134 -1.53 -5.73 11.93
N GLU A 135 -2.73 -5.99 11.39
CA GLU A 135 -3.85 -6.53 12.16
C GLU A 135 -3.54 -7.92 12.74
N LYS A 136 -2.95 -8.82 11.95
CA LYS A 136 -2.55 -10.15 12.44
C LYS A 136 -1.54 -10.05 13.58
N VAL A 137 -0.51 -9.21 13.44
CA VAL A 137 0.49 -8.98 14.50
C VAL A 137 -0.15 -8.38 15.75
N LYS A 138 -1.05 -7.40 15.59
CA LYS A 138 -1.77 -6.80 16.72
C LYS A 138 -2.63 -7.83 17.45
N ASN A 139 -3.38 -8.65 16.72
CA ASN A 139 -4.22 -9.70 17.29
C ASN A 139 -3.38 -10.75 18.02
N GLN A 140 -2.28 -11.21 17.42
CA GLN A 140 -1.36 -12.15 18.05
C GLN A 140 -0.73 -11.57 19.32
N ARG A 141 -0.33 -10.29 19.31
CA ARG A 141 0.19 -9.60 20.50
C ARG A 141 -0.84 -9.58 21.63
N GLN A 142 -2.09 -9.20 21.32
CA GLN A 142 -3.17 -9.18 22.32
C GLN A 142 -3.48 -10.58 22.86
N GLU A 143 -3.42 -11.61 22.03
CA GLU A 143 -3.63 -12.98 22.48
C GLU A 143 -2.50 -13.45 23.40
N LEU A 144 -1.24 -13.14 23.07
CA LEU A 144 -0.10 -13.45 23.91
C LEU A 144 -0.16 -12.71 25.25
N GLU A 145 -0.57 -11.44 25.25
CA GLU A 145 -0.75 -10.63 26.45
C GLU A 145 -1.82 -11.25 27.36
N ARG A 146 -3.02 -11.54 26.83
CA ARG A 146 -4.08 -12.23 27.59
C ARG A 146 -3.61 -13.54 28.20
N ARG A 147 -2.93 -14.39 27.43
CA ARG A 147 -2.38 -15.66 27.93
C ARG A 147 -1.33 -15.44 29.01
N SER A 148 -0.54 -14.38 28.92
CA SER A 148 0.45 -14.05 29.95
C SER A 148 -0.21 -13.57 31.25
N GLU A 149 -1.24 -12.73 31.15
CA GLU A 149 -2.03 -12.25 32.30
C GLU A 149 -2.79 -13.38 32.98
N GLU A 150 -3.38 -14.30 32.21
CA GLU A 150 -4.02 -15.50 32.74
C GLU A 150 -3.03 -16.35 33.54
N ARG A 151 -1.86 -16.65 32.97
CA ARG A 151 -0.80 -17.40 33.68
C ARG A 151 -0.33 -16.68 34.94
N GLU A 152 -0.21 -15.36 34.89
CA GLU A 152 0.19 -14.59 36.07
C GLU A 152 -0.88 -14.65 37.18
N ARG A 153 -2.17 -14.56 36.81
CA ARG A 153 -3.28 -14.75 37.75
C ARG A 153 -3.26 -16.13 38.38
N ASP A 154 -3.09 -17.18 37.57
CA ASP A 154 -3.02 -18.56 38.06
C ASP A 154 -1.85 -18.76 39.04
N LEU A 155 -0.68 -18.19 38.73
CA LEU A 155 0.49 -18.24 39.60
C LEU A 155 0.26 -17.48 40.91
N ARG A 156 -0.36 -16.29 40.86
CA ARG A 156 -0.71 -15.51 42.05
C ARG A 156 -1.67 -16.29 42.96
N GLU A 157 -2.70 -16.91 42.39
CA GLU A 157 -3.66 -17.72 43.14
C GLU A 157 -3.00 -18.96 43.77
N GLN A 158 -2.10 -19.63 43.04
CA GLN A 158 -1.33 -20.76 43.59
C GLN A 158 -0.41 -20.33 44.74
N LEU A 159 0.24 -19.18 44.63
CA LEU A 159 1.07 -18.63 45.70
C LEU A 159 0.23 -18.26 46.93
N GLU A 160 -0.93 -17.64 46.74
CA GLU A 160 -1.86 -17.31 47.82
C GLU A 160 -2.31 -18.56 48.56
N LYS A 161 -2.77 -19.59 47.84
CA LYS A 161 -3.14 -20.90 48.42
C LYS A 161 -2.00 -21.51 49.25
N ARG A 162 -0.76 -21.50 48.72
CA ARG A 162 0.41 -22.00 49.45
C ARG A 162 0.72 -21.16 50.70
N CYS A 163 0.58 -19.85 50.63
CA CYS A 163 0.76 -18.96 51.77
C CYS A 163 -0.32 -19.19 52.85
N GLU A 164 -1.58 -19.36 52.45
CA GLU A 164 -2.70 -19.69 53.34
C GLU A 164 -2.47 -21.02 54.05
N GLU A 165 -2.10 -22.07 53.31
CA GLU A 165 -1.75 -23.38 53.85
C GLU A 165 -0.60 -23.28 54.86
N SER A 166 0.47 -22.57 54.51
CA SER A 166 1.61 -22.37 55.41
C SER A 166 1.22 -21.62 56.68
N CYS A 167 0.43 -20.53 56.56
CA CYS A 167 -0.10 -19.78 57.69
C CYS A 167 -1.00 -20.66 58.57
N ARG A 168 -1.84 -21.52 57.97
CA ARG A 168 -2.72 -22.44 58.70
C ARG A 168 -1.91 -23.43 59.53
N LEU A 169 -0.93 -24.09 58.90
CA LEU A 169 -0.03 -25.03 59.59
C LEU A 169 0.76 -24.35 60.72
N LEU A 170 1.22 -23.12 60.50
CA LEU A 170 1.94 -22.36 61.51
C LEU A 170 1.03 -22.04 62.72
N LYS A 171 -0.21 -21.59 62.47
CA LYS A 171 -1.21 -21.34 63.53
C LYS A 171 -1.52 -22.61 64.33
N GLU A 172 -1.85 -23.70 63.65
CA GLU A 172 -2.09 -25.00 64.30
C GLU A 172 -0.88 -25.45 65.14
N GLY A 173 0.34 -25.21 64.65
CA GLY A 173 1.57 -25.50 65.39
C GLY A 173 1.77 -24.62 66.63
N TYR A 174 1.44 -23.32 66.56
CA TYR A 174 1.46 -22.43 67.72
C TYR A 174 0.38 -22.79 68.75
N GLU A 175 -0.84 -23.09 68.31
CA GLU A 175 -1.94 -23.50 69.18
C GLU A 175 -1.59 -24.78 69.95
N LYS A 176 -1.09 -25.82 69.27
CA LYS A 176 -0.63 -27.06 69.92
C LYS A 176 0.42 -26.79 71.00
N ARG A 177 1.45 -25.99 70.70
CA ARG A 177 2.49 -25.61 71.69
C ARG A 177 1.91 -24.81 72.85
N SER A 178 0.97 -23.92 72.58
CA SER A 178 0.29 -23.14 73.62
C SER A 178 -0.56 -24.02 74.52
N GLU A 179 -1.35 -24.94 73.95
CA GLU A 179 -2.14 -25.92 74.70
C GLU A 179 -1.24 -26.82 75.56
N GLU A 180 -0.14 -27.33 74.99
CA GLU A 180 0.86 -28.10 75.74
C GLU A 180 1.45 -27.28 76.89
N GLY A 181 1.83 -26.03 76.63
CA GLY A 181 2.30 -25.11 77.68
C GLY A 181 1.27 -24.90 78.79
N VAL A 182 0.00 -24.68 78.44
CA VAL A 182 -1.10 -24.56 79.42
C VAL A 182 -1.30 -25.87 80.20
N ARG A 183 -1.24 -27.03 79.53
CA ARG A 183 -1.34 -28.35 80.19
C ARG A 183 -0.21 -28.53 81.21
N ILE A 184 1.03 -28.19 80.84
CA ILE A 184 2.19 -28.27 81.74
C ILE A 184 1.98 -27.35 82.94
N LEU A 185 1.68 -26.07 82.72
CA LEU A 185 1.43 -25.10 83.79
C LEU A 185 0.28 -25.51 84.71
N ASN A 186 -0.79 -26.09 84.16
CA ASN A 186 -1.91 -26.58 84.95
C ASN A 186 -1.52 -27.79 85.82
N ASN A 187 -0.72 -28.72 85.29
CA ASN A 187 -0.19 -29.83 86.06
C ASN A 187 0.73 -29.33 87.20
N GLU A 188 1.60 -28.35 86.91
CA GLU A 188 2.46 -27.72 87.94
C GLU A 188 1.63 -27.02 89.01
N LEU A 189 0.57 -26.30 88.62
CA LEU A 189 -0.36 -25.65 89.53
C LEU A 189 -1.12 -26.67 90.40
N GLN A 190 -1.57 -27.79 89.83
CA GLN A 190 -2.20 -28.88 90.57
C GLN A 190 -1.25 -29.48 91.61
N GLN A 191 0.01 -29.73 91.23
CA GLN A 191 1.03 -30.22 92.16
C GLN A 191 1.31 -29.21 93.29
N ALA A 192 1.42 -27.92 92.97
CA ALA A 192 1.60 -26.87 93.97
C ALA A 192 0.39 -26.78 94.92
N ASN A 193 -0.82 -26.89 94.40
CA ASN A 193 -2.05 -26.92 95.21
C ASN A 193 -2.12 -28.15 96.13
N ALA A 194 -1.70 -29.32 95.65
CA ALA A 194 -1.61 -30.53 96.48
C ALA A 194 -0.61 -30.33 97.63
N ARG A 195 0.59 -29.81 97.33
CA ARG A 195 1.59 -29.46 98.36
C ARG A 195 1.04 -28.45 99.37
N LEU A 196 0.31 -27.43 98.91
CA LEU A 196 -0.34 -26.46 99.79
C LEU A 196 -1.43 -27.11 100.68
N ALA A 197 -2.17 -28.08 100.16
CA ALA A 197 -3.16 -28.83 100.93
C ALA A 197 -2.50 -29.69 102.01
N GLU A 198 -1.44 -30.43 101.67
CA GLU A 198 -0.61 -31.19 102.63
C GLU A 198 -0.07 -30.26 103.73
N GLN A 199 0.49 -29.10 103.36
CA GLN A 199 0.93 -28.10 104.33
C GLN A 199 -0.20 -27.59 105.23
N ARG A 200 -1.40 -27.37 104.68
CA ARG A 200 -2.59 -26.98 105.47
C ARG A 200 -3.02 -28.09 106.44
N GLU A 201 -2.95 -29.35 106.03
CA GLU A 201 -3.22 -30.49 106.90
C GLU A 201 -2.19 -30.62 108.01
N HIS A 202 -0.89 -30.47 107.68
CA HIS A 202 0.17 -30.40 108.68
C HIS A 202 -0.06 -29.27 109.69
N LEU A 203 -0.43 -28.07 109.22
CA LEU A 203 -0.78 -26.95 110.10
C LEU A 203 -1.99 -27.27 110.99
N ARG A 204 -3.06 -27.86 110.44
CA ARG A 204 -4.22 -28.30 111.24
C ARG A 204 -3.83 -29.32 112.31
N HIS A 205 -2.99 -30.28 111.96
CA HIS A 205 -2.50 -31.27 112.92
C HIS A 205 -1.63 -30.64 114.01
N LEU A 206 -0.79 -29.66 113.66
CA LEU A 206 -0.03 -28.89 114.65
C LEU A 206 -0.95 -28.06 115.54
N GLU A 207 -2.00 -27.43 114.98
CA GLU A 207 -3.02 -26.70 115.75
C GLU A 207 -3.81 -27.61 116.71
N GLU A 208 -4.22 -28.80 116.25
CA GLU A 208 -4.87 -29.82 117.09
C GLU A 208 -3.93 -30.36 118.16
N SER A 209 -2.67 -30.60 117.82
CA SER A 209 -1.64 -31.02 118.77
C SER A 209 -1.42 -29.95 119.82
N LEU A 210 -1.34 -28.67 119.43
CA LEU A 210 -1.27 -27.52 120.33
C LEU A 210 -2.51 -27.43 121.23
N LYS A 211 -3.72 -27.63 120.71
CA LYS A 211 -4.95 -27.71 121.53
C LYS A 211 -4.89 -28.86 122.53
N SER A 212 -4.39 -30.03 122.11
CA SER A 212 -4.24 -31.21 122.99
C SER A 212 -3.18 -31.03 124.07
N VAL A 213 -2.09 -30.32 123.76
CA VAL A 213 -1.04 -29.94 124.73
C VAL A 213 -1.57 -28.85 125.67
N GLY A 214 -2.36 -27.90 125.17
CA GLY A 214 -3.10 -26.95 125.99
C GLY A 214 -4.04 -27.63 126.98
N LEU A 215 -4.85 -28.60 126.53
CA LEU A 215 -5.70 -29.42 127.41
C LEU A 215 -4.89 -30.23 128.44
N LYS A 216 -3.70 -30.72 128.07
CA LYS A 216 -2.78 -31.40 129.00
C LYS A 216 -2.14 -30.42 129.97
N GLN A 217 -1.79 -29.21 129.55
CA GLN A 217 -1.32 -28.12 130.39
C GLN A 217 -2.39 -27.73 131.40
N ASP A 218 -3.64 -27.53 130.97
CA ASP A 218 -4.79 -27.25 131.84
C ASP A 218 -5.02 -28.38 132.87
N LEU A 219 -4.86 -29.65 132.46
CA LEU A 219 -4.92 -30.80 133.37
C LEU A 219 -3.73 -30.84 134.36
N THR A 220 -2.51 -30.54 133.92
CA THR A 220 -1.33 -30.50 134.78
C THR A 220 -1.32 -29.29 135.71
N GLU A 221 -1.84 -28.15 135.29
CA GLU A 221 -2.07 -27.00 136.17
C GLU A 221 -3.17 -27.30 137.20
N GLY A 222 -4.20 -28.08 136.81
CA GLY A 222 -5.19 -28.63 137.72
C GLY A 222 -4.64 -29.65 138.73
N LEU A 223 -3.65 -30.47 138.33
CA LEU A 223 -2.95 -31.41 139.21
C LEU A 223 -1.94 -30.71 140.13
N LEU A 224 -1.23 -29.70 139.65
CA LEU A 224 -0.34 -28.86 140.46
C LEU A 224 -1.11 -28.05 141.51
N LYS A 225 -2.32 -27.57 141.19
CA LYS A 225 -3.22 -26.98 142.21
C LYS A 225 -3.64 -28.01 143.27
N LYS A 226 -3.93 -29.26 142.88
CA LYS A 226 -4.24 -30.35 143.82
C LYS A 226 -3.03 -30.81 144.66
N GLU A 227 -1.81 -30.77 144.12
CA GLU A 227 -0.58 -31.05 144.88
C GLU A 227 -0.18 -29.90 145.81
N GLN A 228 -0.44 -28.64 145.43
CA GLN A 228 -0.29 -27.48 146.32
C GLN A 228 -1.33 -27.49 147.44
N GLU A 229 -2.57 -27.91 147.17
CA GLU A 229 -3.62 -28.10 148.17
C GLU A 229 -3.36 -29.32 149.08
N GLY A 230 -2.78 -30.41 148.55
CA GLY A 230 -2.39 -31.60 149.33
C GLY A 230 -1.17 -31.38 150.23
N SER A 231 -0.18 -30.60 149.77
CA SER A 231 0.98 -30.24 150.59
C SER A 231 0.63 -29.28 151.73
N GLN A 232 -0.49 -28.56 151.63
CA GLN A 232 -1.01 -27.69 152.70
C GLN A 232 -1.90 -28.43 153.72
N GLN A 233 -2.28 -29.69 153.47
CA GLN A 233 -3.09 -30.50 154.40
C GLN A 233 -2.30 -31.51 155.25
N LEU A 234 -1.02 -31.76 154.95
CA LEU A 234 -0.14 -32.64 155.76
C LEU A 234 0.77 -31.89 156.76
N SER A 235 0.58 -30.58 156.94
CA SER A 235 1.24 -29.80 158.00
C SER A 235 0.38 -29.64 159.27
N ALA A 236 -0.72 -30.38 159.38
CA ALA A 236 -1.60 -30.35 160.54
C ALA A 236 -2.10 -31.76 160.89
N GLU A 237 -1.19 -32.65 161.32
CA GLU A 237 -1.36 -33.59 162.46
C GLU A 237 -0.23 -34.66 162.49
N GLY A 238 0.62 -34.59 163.52
CA GLY A 238 1.64 -35.58 163.90
C GLY A 238 3.09 -35.11 163.69
N GLY A 239 3.89 -34.73 164.68
CA GLY A 239 3.78 -34.92 166.13
C GLY A 239 4.30 -36.30 166.58
N ALA A 240 5.57 -36.34 167.02
CA ALA A 240 6.27 -37.39 167.80
C ALA A 240 6.87 -38.60 167.05
N GLU A 241 8.14 -38.50 166.63
CA GLU A 241 9.34 -39.13 167.23
C GLU A 241 10.60 -38.73 166.43
#